data_AF-A0A8H7R0W5-F1
#
_entry.id   AF-A0A8H7R0W5-F1
#
_cell.length_a   1.000
_cell.length_b   1.000
_cell.length_c   1.000
_cell.angle_alpha   90.00
_cell.angle_beta   90.00
_cell.angle_gamma   90.00
#
_symmetry.space_group_name_H-M   'P 1'
#
loop_
_entity.id
_entity.type
_entity.pdbx_description
1 polymer ?
#
loop_
_entity_poly.entity_id
_entity_poly.type
_entity_poly.pdbx_seq_one_letter_code
_entity_poly.pdbx_strand_id
1 'polypeptide(L)' 'TVPQVKQHLSYMSSDETSNDKNQLGMPVELLNSIENGSLFPHIIDLKTGSPIMVIRNVHHAAGVCEGTRLIANSF' A
#
# COMPACT_ATOMS: atom_id res chain seq x y z
N THR A 1 -0.51 -22.09 -27.36
CA THR A 1 -0.19 -20.94 -26.49
C THR A 1 -1.36 -20.71 -25.56
N VAL A 2 -1.19 -20.97 -24.26
CA VAL A 2 -2.25 -20.70 -23.27
C VAL A 2 -2.44 -19.19 -23.21
N PRO A 3 -3.66 -18.65 -23.38
CA PRO A 3 -3.88 -17.23 -23.19
C PRO A 3 -3.60 -16.93 -21.72
N GLN A 4 -2.56 -16.15 -21.44
CA GLN A 4 -2.36 -15.58 -20.12
C GLN A 4 -3.53 -14.63 -19.88
N VAL A 5 -4.54 -15.10 -19.17
CA VAL A 5 -5.62 -14.25 -18.67
C VAL A 5 -4.94 -13.17 -17.83
N LYS A 6 -4.97 -11.91 -18.29
CA LYS A 6 -4.50 -10.79 -17.47
C LYS A 6 -5.37 -10.77 -16.22
N GLN A 7 -4.83 -11.24 -15.11
CA GLN A 7 -5.51 -11.22 -13.82
C GLN A 7 -5.78 -9.77 -13.44
N HIS A 8 -7.03 -9.50 -13.11
CA HIS A 8 -7.54 -8.19 -12.71
C HIS A 8 -8.22 -8.36 -11.37
N LEU A 9 -7.83 -7.56 -10.39
CA LEU A 9 -8.33 -7.66 -9.03
C LEU A 9 -8.54 -6.26 -8.45
N SER A 10 -9.66 -6.11 -7.75
CA SER A 10 -10.05 -4.89 -7.07
C SER A 10 -9.79 -5.03 -5.57
N TYR A 11 -9.07 -4.06 -5.00
CA TYR A 11 -8.75 -3.99 -3.58
C TYR A 11 -9.46 -2.78 -2.96
N MET A 12 -10.03 -2.95 -1.76
CA MET A 12 -10.54 -1.83 -0.96
C MET A 12 -9.44 -1.39 0.02
N SER A 13 -9.19 -0.08 0.08
CA SER A 13 -8.20 0.46 1.01
C SER A 13 -8.58 0.21 2.47
N SER A 14 -7.57 -0.04 3.31
CA SER A 14 -7.70 -0.15 4.76
C SER A 14 -6.71 0.79 5.43
N ASP A 15 -7.17 1.50 6.45
CA ASP A 15 -6.34 2.34 7.30
C ASP A 15 -5.82 1.58 8.54
N GLU A 16 -6.16 0.29 8.66
CA GLU A 16 -5.73 -0.58 9.73
C GLU A 16 -4.45 -1.33 9.36
N THR A 17 -3.43 -1.25 10.22
CA THR A 17 -2.21 -2.06 10.09
C THR A 17 -2.43 -3.41 10.76
N SER A 18 -2.00 -4.52 10.13
CA SER A 18 -1.88 -5.80 10.83
C SER A 18 -0.98 -5.60 12.05
N ASN A 19 -1.41 -6.12 13.21
CA ASN A 19 -0.85 -5.86 14.54
C ASN A 19 0.56 -6.48 14.74
N ASP A 20 1.49 -6.14 13.85
CA ASP A 20 2.86 -6.62 13.89
C ASP A 20 3.64 -5.77 14.90
N LYS A 21 4.14 -6.47 15.92
CA LYS A 21 5.04 -5.97 16.98
C LYS A 21 6.34 -5.33 16.45
N ASN A 22 6.49 -5.25 15.13
CA ASN A 22 7.58 -4.64 14.38
C ASN A 22 7.24 -3.24 13.82
N GLN A 23 6.08 -2.67 14.15
CA GLN A 23 5.80 -1.26 13.93
C GLN A 23 6.73 -0.46 14.86
N LEU A 24 7.93 -0.17 14.34
CA LEU A 24 9.00 0.58 14.99
C LEU A 24 8.45 1.87 15.58
N GLY A 25 8.08 1.85 16.87
CA GLY A 25 8.00 2.99 17.80
C GLY A 25 7.55 4.35 17.27
N MET A 26 6.65 4.42 16.27
CA MET A 26 6.14 5.70 15.79
C MET A 26 5.12 6.19 16.81
N PRO A 27 5.35 7.33 17.48
CA PRO A 27 4.42 7.82 18.49
C PRO A 27 3.05 8.06 17.85
N VAL A 28 1.99 7.67 18.57
CA VAL A 28 0.60 7.90 18.13
C VAL A 28 0.35 9.37 17.81
N GLU A 29 1.01 10.30 18.50
CA GLU A 29 0.92 11.74 18.23
C GLU A 29 1.48 12.15 16.86
N LEU A 30 2.52 11.45 16.38
CA LEU A 30 3.09 11.67 15.05
C LEU A 30 2.19 11.04 13.97
N LEU A 31 1.57 9.89 14.26
CA LEU A 31 0.55 9.29 13.40
C LEU A 31 -0.70 10.18 13.30
N ASN A 32 -1.14 10.74 14.42
CA ASN A 32 -2.30 11.65 14.49
C ASN A 32 -2.00 13.01 13.81
N SER A 33 -0.75 13.46 13.78
CA SER A 33 -0.35 14.63 12.97
C SER A 33 -0.33 14.32 11.46
N ILE A 34 -0.22 13.05 11.06
CA ILE A 34 -0.38 12.58 9.67
C ILE A 34 -1.87 12.38 9.34
N GLU A 35 -2.72 12.28 10.36
CA GLU A 35 -4.16 11.95 10.28
C GLU A 35 -5.05 13.10 9.76
N ASN A 36 -4.48 14.25 9.40
CA ASN A 36 -5.23 15.32 8.70
C ASN A 36 -5.66 14.95 7.27
N GLY A 37 -5.36 13.73 6.79
CA GLY A 37 -5.74 13.26 5.45
C GLY A 37 -5.90 11.74 5.39
N SER A 38 -6.85 11.17 6.13
CA SER A 38 -7.36 9.84 5.76
C SER A 38 -7.78 9.90 4.30
N LEU A 39 -7.12 9.12 3.46
CA LEU A 39 -7.56 8.97 2.09
C LEU A 39 -8.91 8.28 2.17
N PHE A 40 -9.93 8.86 1.54
CA PHE A 40 -11.24 8.23 1.50
C PHE A 40 -11.10 6.76 1.05
N PRO A 41 -11.97 5.86 1.55
CA PRO A 41 -11.99 4.48 1.12
C PRO A 41 -11.97 4.42 -0.40
N HIS A 42 -10.90 3.88 -0.96
CA HIS A 42 -10.67 3.86 -2.39
C HIS A 42 -10.62 2.43 -2.87
N ILE A 43 -11.17 2.22 -4.06
CA ILE A 43 -11.08 0.95 -4.77
C ILE A 43 -9.91 1.07 -5.73
N ILE A 44 -8.93 0.18 -5.59
CA ILE A 44 -7.78 0.09 -6.48
C ILE A 44 -7.95 -1.12 -7.37
N ASP A 45 -8.03 -0.85 -8.66
CA ASP A 45 -8.10 -1.83 -9.73
C ASP A 45 -6.70 -2.12 -10.27
N LEU A 46 -6.17 -3.30 -9.96
CA LEU A 46 -4.82 -3.70 -10.36
C LEU A 46 -4.83 -4.74 -11.47
N LYS A 47 -3.72 -4.78 -12.21
CA LYS A 47 -3.38 -5.82 -13.18
C LYS A 47 -1.92 -6.21 -12.99
N THR A 48 -1.58 -7.46 -13.27
CA THR A 48 -0.18 -7.90 -13.24
C THR A 48 0.66 -7.06 -14.21
N GLY A 49 1.81 -6.59 -13.74
CA GLY A 49 2.72 -5.70 -14.45
C GLY A 49 2.41 -4.21 -14.30
N SER A 50 1.32 -3.82 -13.63
CA SER A 50 1.01 -2.40 -13.43
C SER A 50 2.01 -1.73 -12.48
N PRO A 51 2.51 -0.53 -12.82
CA PRO A 51 3.28 0.28 -11.88
C PRO A 51 2.38 0.82 -10.76
N ILE A 52 2.89 0.80 -9.54
CA ILE A 52 2.23 1.29 -8.33
C ILE A 52 3.15 2.34 -7.70
N MET A 53 2.57 3.43 -7.16
CA MET A 53 3.30 4.40 -6.35
C MET A 53 2.77 4.36 -4.92
N VAL A 54 3.69 4.28 -3.98
CA VAL A 54 3.39 4.34 -2.55
C VAL A 54 3.14 5.79 -2.16
N ILE A 55 1.99 6.07 -1.56
CA ILE A 55 1.56 7.43 -1.18
C ILE A 55 1.76 7.73 0.30
N ARG A 56 1.98 6.72 1.15
CA ARG A 56 2.30 6.85 2.58
C ARG A 56 3.37 5.84 2.98
N ASN A 57 4.12 6.14 4.04
CA ASN A 57 5.18 5.25 4.51
C ASN A 57 4.63 3.90 4.96
N VAL A 58 5.07 2.81 4.32
CA VAL A 58 4.61 1.43 4.61
C VAL A 58 5.64 0.68 5.44
N HIS A 59 6.92 0.71 5.01
CA HIS A 59 7.99 -0.03 5.68
C HIS A 59 9.30 0.73 5.58
N HIS A 60 9.55 1.61 6.56
CA HIS A 60 10.71 2.52 6.55
C HIS A 60 12.05 1.77 6.53
N ALA A 61 12.17 0.68 7.30
CA ALA A 61 13.40 -0.12 7.35
C ALA A 61 13.73 -0.82 6.02
N ALA A 62 12.71 -1.18 5.23
CA ALA A 62 12.87 -1.75 3.90
C ALA A 62 12.91 -0.70 2.77
N GLY A 63 12.86 0.60 3.11
CA GLY A 63 12.87 1.69 2.14
C GLY A 63 11.58 1.84 1.34
N VAL A 64 10.46 1.27 1.80
CA VAL A 64 9.15 1.42 1.14
C VAL A 64 8.42 2.61 1.77
N CYS A 65 8.73 3.80 1.26
CA CYS A 65 8.20 5.09 1.70
C CYS A 65 7.40 5.80 0.59
N GLU A 66 6.83 6.95 0.92
CA GLU A 66 6.15 7.81 -0.07
C GLU A 66 7.03 8.08 -1.31
N GLY A 67 6.43 7.96 -2.49
CA GLY A 67 7.10 8.10 -3.78
C GLY A 67 7.77 6.82 -4.31
N THR A 68 7.88 5.77 -3.49
CA THR A 68 8.44 4.47 -3.94
C THR A 68 7.59 3.90 -5.07
N ARG A 69 8.24 3.46 -6.16
CA ARG A 69 7.58 2.84 -7.32
C ARG A 69 7.77 1.33 -7.29
N LEU A 70 6.67 0.59 -7.37
CA LEU A 70 6.62 -0.87 -7.33
C LEU A 70 5.93 -1.40 -8.60
N ILE A 71 6.03 -2.71 -8.84
CA ILE A 71 5.31 -3.40 -9.92
C ILE A 71 4.44 -4.50 -9.28
N ALA A 72 3.16 -4.56 -9.66
CA ALA A 72 2.27 -5.64 -9.27
C ALA A 72 2.70 -6.96 -9.94
N ASN A 73 3.29 -7.89 -9.20
CA ASN A 73 3.85 -9.12 -9.79
C ASN A 73 2.84 -10.29 -9.85
N SER A 74 2.00 -10.44 -8.82
CA SER A 74 0.99 -11.48 -8.69
C SER A 74 -0.06 -11.08 -7.66
N PHE A 75 -1.23 -11.73 -7.67
CA PHE A 75 -2.32 -11.52 -6.71
C PHE A 75 -2.69 -12.82 -6.01
#